data_AF-A0A2E5B4K0-F1
#
_entry.id   AF-A0A2E5B4K0-F1
#
_cell.length_a   1.000
_cell.length_b   1.000
_cell.length_c   1.000
_cell.angle_alpha   90.00
_cell.angle_beta   90.00
_cell.angle_gamma   90.00
#
_symmetry.space_group_name_H-M   'P 1'
#
loop_
_entity.id
_entity.type
_entity.pdbx_description
1 polymer ?
#
loop_
_entity_poly.entity_id
_entity_poly.type
_entity_poly.pdbx_seq_one_letter_code
_entity_poly.pdbx_strand_id
1 'polypeptide(L)'
;MPLDSVFMQAKVLAFGPLAEQMGAREHLIELLPNSSIRFVLEELGIEMWLSQGLVVSINGNKVAEDEPVNDGDEIALLPPVSGG
;
A
#
# COMPACT_ATOMS: atom_id res chain seq x y z
N MET A 1 -21.65 22.79 6.44
CA MET A 1 -21.68 21.32 6.30
C MET A 1 -20.50 20.82 7.10
N PRO A 2 -20.67 20.04 8.17
CA PRO A 2 -19.51 19.32 8.69
C PRO A 2 -19.07 18.39 7.56
N LEU A 3 -17.81 18.51 7.15
CA LEU A 3 -17.17 17.47 6.37
C LEU A 3 -16.93 16.37 7.39
N ASP A 4 -17.91 15.48 7.58
CA ASP A 4 -17.65 14.18 8.20
C ASP A 4 -16.63 13.51 7.27
N SER A 5 -15.36 13.79 7.50
CA SER A 5 -14.27 13.21 6.73
C SER A 5 -14.31 11.72 7.03
N VAL A 6 -14.95 10.95 6.14
CA VAL A 6 -14.97 9.50 6.17
C VAL A 6 -13.59 9.05 5.72
N PHE A 7 -12.60 9.18 6.61
CA PHE A 7 -11.29 8.57 6.40
C PHE A 7 -11.45 7.06 6.54
N MET A 8 -10.82 6.34 5.62
CA MET A 8 -10.67 4.88 5.68
C MET A 8 -9.30 4.56 6.26
N GLN A 9 -9.19 3.45 6.99
CA GLN A 9 -7.92 2.96 7.50
C GLN A 9 -7.52 1.69 6.77
N ALA A 10 -6.31 1.66 6.22
CA ALA A 10 -5.73 0.47 5.62
C ALA A 10 -4.41 0.11 6.30
N LYS A 11 -4.12 -1.18 6.35
CA LYS A 11 -2.87 -1.70 6.92
C LYS A 11 -1.92 -2.04 5.80
N VAL A 12 -0.79 -1.36 5.73
CA VAL A 12 0.28 -1.64 4.77
C VAL A 12 1.33 -2.53 5.40
N LEU A 13 1.57 -3.69 4.80
CA LEU A 13 2.63 -4.63 5.14
C LEU A 13 3.78 -4.50 4.15
N ALA A 14 4.93 -4.02 4.61
CA ALA A 14 6.15 -3.95 3.83
C ALA A 14 7.05 -5.16 4.12
N PHE A 15 7.71 -5.68 3.08
CA PHE A 15 8.59 -6.84 3.18
C PHE A 15 10.01 -6.53 2.68
N GLY A 16 10.99 -7.26 3.24
CA GLY A 16 12.39 -7.19 2.80
C GLY A 16 12.97 -5.77 2.81
N PRO A 17 13.63 -5.33 1.72
CA PRO A 17 14.26 -4.00 1.67
C PRO A 17 13.26 -2.85 1.78
N LEU A 18 12.01 -3.07 1.38
CA LEU A 18 10.97 -2.04 1.49
C LEU A 18 10.63 -1.75 2.96
N ALA A 19 10.57 -2.79 3.81
CA ALA A 19 10.35 -2.62 5.24
C ALA A 19 11.52 -1.89 5.93
N GLU A 20 12.75 -2.14 5.47
CA GLU A 20 13.93 -1.43 5.95
C GLU A 20 13.90 0.04 5.54
N GLN A 21 13.49 0.34 4.30
CA GLN A 21 13.32 1.71 3.81
C GLN A 21 12.23 2.46 4.58
N MET A 22 11.09 1.81 4.85
CA MET A 22 9.97 2.41 5.57
C MET A 22 10.20 2.46 7.09
N GLY A 23 11.24 1.78 7.60
CA GLY A 23 11.59 1.72 9.01
C GLY A 23 10.71 0.78 9.85
N ALA A 24 9.59 0.30 9.30
CA ALA A 24 8.73 -0.70 9.91
C ALA A 24 8.16 -1.65 8.86
N ARG A 25 7.70 -2.82 9.33
CA ARG A 25 7.02 -3.82 8.50
C ARG A 25 5.54 -3.54 8.33
N GLU A 26 4.95 -2.78 9.24
CA GLU A 26 3.52 -2.56 9.32
C GLU A 26 3.26 -1.06 9.49
N HIS A 27 2.44 -0.49 8.62
CA HIS A 27 2.04 0.91 8.66
C HIS A 27 0.53 0.99 8.60
N LEU A 28 -0.07 1.70 9.55
CA LEU A 28 -1.48 2.04 9.48
C LEU A 28 -1.59 3.41 8.80
N ILE A 29 -2.32 3.47 7.69
CA ILE A 29 -2.50 4.71 6.91
C ILE A 29 -3.97 5.11 6.88
N GLU A 30 -4.20 6.41 6.93
CA GLU A 30 -5.52 7.00 6.74
C GLU A 30 -5.65 7.47 5.30
N LEU A 31 -6.74 7.08 4.64
CA LEU A 31 -6.97 7.28 3.22
C LEU A 31 -8.33 7.93 3.00
N LEU A 32 -8.46 8.58 1.85
CA LEU A 32 -9.75 9.06 1.39
C LEU A 32 -10.55 7.91 0.77
N PRO A 33 -11.88 8.00 0.79
CA PRO A 33 -12.71 7.02 0.10
C PRO A 33 -12.42 7.08 -1.40
N ASN A 34 -12.37 5.90 -2.05
CA ASN A 34 -11.97 5.73 -3.45
C ASN A 34 -10.46 5.97 -3.72
N SER A 35 -9.61 5.92 -2.71
CA SER A 35 -8.16 5.81 -2.92
C SER A 35 -7.81 4.48 -3.60
N SER A 36 -6.78 4.51 -4.45
CA SER A 36 -6.22 3.31 -5.09
C SER A 36 -4.86 2.95 -4.49
N ILE A 37 -4.36 1.77 -4.83
CA ILE A 37 -3.01 1.34 -4.46
C ILE A 37 -1.95 2.34 -4.93
N ARG A 38 -2.07 2.88 -6.15
CA ARG A 38 -1.16 3.90 -6.68
C ARG A 38 -1.08 5.11 -5.75
N PHE A 39 -2.23 5.63 -5.33
CA PHE A 39 -2.30 6.76 -4.41
C PHE A 39 -1.64 6.44 -3.06
N VAL A 40 -1.87 5.24 -2.52
CA VAL A 40 -1.21 4.77 -1.29
C VAL A 40 0.31 4.77 -1.42
N LEU A 41 0.83 4.29 -2.55
CA LEU A 41 2.26 4.20 -2.80
C LEU A 41 2.91 5.59 -2.96
N GLU A 42 2.20 6.53 -3.59
CA GLU A 42 2.61 7.94 -3.73
C GLU A 42 2.65 8.64 -2.37
N GLU A 43 1.63 8.45 -1.52
CA GLU A 43 1.60 9.01 -0.16
C GLU A 43 2.72 8.46 0.73
N LEU A 44 3.12 7.21 0.49
CA LEU A 44 4.25 6.56 1.18
C LEU A 44 5.61 6.89 0.55
N GLY A 45 5.66 7.57 -0.61
CA GLY A 45 6.89 7.92 -1.32
C GLY A 45 7.68 6.71 -1.84
N ILE A 46 6.96 5.64 -2.20
CA ILE A 46 7.52 4.36 -2.65
C ILE A 46 7.01 3.95 -4.04
N GLU A 47 6.36 4.85 -4.76
CA GLU A 47 5.84 4.62 -6.11
C GLU A 47 6.93 4.16 -7.10
N MET A 48 8.19 4.56 -6.86
CA MET A 48 9.35 4.12 -7.63
C MET A 48 9.51 2.58 -7.67
N TRP A 49 9.02 1.88 -6.64
CA TRP A 49 9.10 0.42 -6.55
C TRP A 49 8.19 -0.27 -7.58
N LEU A 50 7.08 0.36 -8.00
CA LEU A 50 6.22 -0.17 -9.06
C LEU A 50 7.01 -0.43 -10.34
N SER A 51 7.86 0.54 -10.72
CA SER A 51 8.74 0.42 -11.89
C SER A 51 9.88 -0.59 -11.70
N GLN A 52 10.16 -0.99 -10.46
CA GLN A 52 11.17 -2.00 -10.13
C GLN A 52 10.59 -3.43 -10.06
N GLY A 53 9.27 -3.59 -10.27
CA GLY A 53 8.60 -4.90 -10.21
C GLY A 53 8.03 -5.22 -8.83
N LEU A 54 7.64 -4.20 -8.06
CA LEU A 54 6.86 -4.38 -6.84
C LEU A 54 5.57 -5.15 -7.12
N VAL A 55 5.35 -6.22 -6.36
CA VAL A 55 4.08 -6.94 -6.37
C VAL A 55 3.25 -6.42 -5.22
N VAL A 56 2.02 -6.02 -5.52
CA VAL A 56 1.05 -5.57 -4.52
C VAL A 56 -0.06 -6.61 -4.38
N SER A 57 -0.52 -6.82 -3.15
CA SER A 57 -1.69 -7.66 -2.88
C SER A 57 -2.59 -7.03 -1.82
N ILE A 58 -3.90 -7.13 -2.02
CA ILE A 58 -4.92 -6.73 -1.05
C ILE A 58 -5.55 -8.00 -0.48
N ASN A 59 -5.54 -8.15 0.85
CA ASN A 59 -6.10 -9.30 1.57
C ASN A 59 -5.60 -10.65 1.01
N GLY A 60 -4.32 -10.71 0.62
CA GLY A 60 -3.67 -11.90 0.05
C GLY A 60 -3.89 -12.12 -1.46
N ASN A 61 -4.70 -11.30 -2.13
CA ASN A 61 -4.92 -11.37 -3.57
C ASN A 61 -4.02 -10.37 -4.29
N LYS A 62 -3.25 -10.82 -5.27
CA LYS A 62 -2.43 -9.91 -6.10
C LYS A 62 -3.33 -9.00 -6.92
N VAL A 63 -3.06 -7.70 -6.86
CA VAL A 63 -3.86 -6.67 -7.52
C VAL A 63 -2.98 -5.75 -8.36
N ALA A 64 -3.61 -4.99 -9.26
CA ALA A 64 -2.93 -3.94 -9.99
C ALA A 64 -2.82 -2.66 -9.14
N GLU A 65 -1.97 -1.74 -9.57
CA GLU A 65 -1.80 -0.42 -8.94
C GLU A 65 -3.06 0.45 -8.97
N ASP A 66 -3.96 0.20 -9.92
CA ASP A 66 -5.22 0.96 -10.05
C ASP A 66 -6.38 0.35 -9.23
N GLU A 67 -6.12 -0.74 -8.47
CA GLU A 67 -7.12 -1.37 -7.63
C GLU A 67 -7.57 -0.44 -6.49
N PRO A 68 -8.88 -0.31 -6.24
CA PRO A 68 -9.40 0.49 -5.13
C PRO A 68 -9.08 -0.15 -3.78
N VAL A 69 -8.79 0.70 -2.79
CA VAL A 69 -8.58 0.31 -1.40
C VAL A 69 -9.84 0.63 -0.60
N ASN A 70 -10.26 -0.32 0.23
CA ASN A 70 -11.40 -0.18 1.11
C ASN A 70 -10.97 -0.05 2.57
N ASP A 71 -11.89 0.41 3.41
CA ASP A 71 -11.68 0.46 4.85
C ASP A 71 -11.40 -0.92 5.44
N GLY A 72 -10.33 -1.03 6.22
CA GLY A 72 -9.87 -2.26 6.84
C GLY A 72 -9.00 -3.15 5.95
N ASP A 73 -8.73 -2.77 4.70
CA ASP A 73 -7.94 -3.61 3.79
C ASP A 73 -6.48 -3.76 4.26
N GLU A 74 -5.96 -4.97 4.07
CA GLU A 74 -4.54 -5.26 4.26
C GLU A 74 -3.80 -5.25 2.92
N ILE A 75 -2.89 -4.30 2.75
CA ILE A 75 -2.09 -4.09 1.56
C ILE A 75 -0.68 -4.63 1.80
N ALA A 76 -0.33 -5.75 1.20
CA ALA A 76 1.03 -6.28 1.23
C ALA A 76 1.84 -5.81 0.01
N LEU A 77 3.01 -5.24 0.31
CA LEU A 77 3.98 -4.70 -0.65
C LEU A 77 5.21 -5.59 -0.68
N LEU A 78 5.31 -6.39 -1.73
CA LEU A 78 6.36 -7.38 -1.92
C LEU A 78 7.36 -6.86 -2.96
N PRO A 79 8.52 -6.31 -2.55
CA PRO A 79 9.55 -5.93 -3.50
C PRO A 79 10.01 -7.16 -4.30
N PRO A 80 10.56 -6.95 -5.51
CA PRO A 80 11.11 -8.04 -6.31
C PRO A 80 12.13 -8.81 -5.49
N VAL A 81 11.85 -10.09 -5.21
CA VAL A 81 12.79 -10.94 -4.49
C VAL A 81 13.96 -11.24 -5.43
N SER A 82 15.19 -11.05 -4.95
CA SER A 82 16.43 -11.46 -5.63
C SER A 82 16.65 -12.98 -5.59
N GLY A 83 15.56 -13.76 -5.59
CA GLY A 83 15.61 -15.21 -5.46
C GLY A 83 16.33 -15.85 -6.64
N GLY A 84 17.48 -16.45 -6.37
CA GLY A 84 18.13 -17.43 -7.25
C GLY A 84 17.43 -18.78 -7.25
#